data_AF-A0AAD8C5S1-F1
#
_entry.id   AF-A0AAD8C5S1-F1
#
_cell.length_a   1.000
_cell.length_b   1.000
_cell.length_c   1.000
_cell.angle_alpha   90.00
_cell.angle_beta   90.00
_cell.angle_gamma   90.00
#
_symmetry.space_group_name_H-M   'P 1'
#
loop_
_entity.id
_entity.type
_entity.pdbx_description
1 polymer ?
#
loop_
_entity_poly.entity_id
_entity_poly.type
_entity_poly.pdbx_seq_one_letter_code
_entity_poly.pdbx_strand_id
1 'polypeptide(L)'
;MSSGQPIDTDCITLTRFVLEEQRKFPKATGDLTQLLNAILTAIKAISSAVRKAGIHRLYGISGSSNATGDAVKKLDVLANDLFINMLSSSYTCCILVSEENDTVIEVEDKFKGKYIVCFDPLDGSSNIDCLVSIGSIFGIYKKTK
;
A
#
# COMPACT_ATOMS: atom_id res chain seq x y z
N MET A 1 26.32 40.97 6.59
CA MET A 1 25.30 40.63 5.58
C MET A 1 25.19 39.12 5.54
N SER A 2 24.13 38.52 6.08
CA SER A 2 23.98 37.06 6.07
C SER A 2 23.62 36.63 4.64
N SER A 3 24.54 35.95 3.99
CA SER A 3 24.28 35.21 2.75
C SER A 3 23.28 34.09 3.06
N GLY A 4 21.99 34.35 2.89
CA GLY A 4 20.98 33.29 2.95
C GLY A 4 21.25 32.31 1.81
N GLN A 5 21.41 31.02 2.14
CA GLN A 5 21.48 30.01 1.10
C GLN A 5 20.21 30.09 0.23
N PRO A 6 20.34 29.99 -1.10
CA PRO A 6 19.17 29.94 -1.97
C PRO A 6 18.31 28.73 -1.61
N ILE A 7 16.97 28.90 -1.67
CA ILE A 7 16.03 27.81 -1.42
C ILE A 7 16.25 26.74 -2.50
N ASP A 8 16.64 25.55 -2.07
CA ASP A 8 16.71 24.40 -2.96
C ASP A 8 15.29 23.94 -3.32
N THR A 9 14.99 23.99 -4.62
CA THR A 9 13.68 23.59 -5.17
C THR A 9 13.75 22.20 -5.83
N ASP A 10 14.94 21.60 -5.91
CA ASP A 10 15.15 20.30 -6.55
C ASP A 10 14.88 19.15 -5.57
N CYS A 11 13.60 18.86 -5.33
CA CYS A 11 13.21 17.77 -4.44
C CYS A 11 13.25 16.39 -5.15
N ILE A 12 13.84 15.40 -4.47
CA ILE A 12 13.81 14.00 -4.90
C ILE A 12 12.57 13.33 -4.31
N THR A 13 11.55 13.14 -5.13
CA THR A 13 10.39 12.30 -4.77
C THR A 13 10.73 10.83 -4.94
N LEU A 14 10.00 9.96 -4.24
CA LEU A 14 10.19 8.52 -4.41
C LEU A 14 9.90 8.05 -5.84
N THR A 15 8.88 8.62 -6.51
CA THR A 15 8.62 8.33 -7.92
C THR A 15 9.81 8.71 -8.80
N ARG A 16 10.44 9.87 -8.56
CA ARG A 16 11.66 10.28 -9.28
C ARG A 16 12.82 9.32 -9.02
N PHE A 17 13.07 9.00 -7.75
CA PHE A 17 14.10 8.05 -7.36
C PHE A 17 13.94 6.70 -8.08
N VAL A 18 12.73 6.11 -8.06
CA VAL A 18 12.45 4.83 -8.73
C VAL A 18 12.64 4.93 -10.25
N LEU A 19 12.24 6.04 -10.87
CA LEU A 19 12.47 6.27 -12.31
C LEU A 19 13.96 6.40 -12.65
N GLU A 20 14.75 7.07 -11.82
CA GLU A 20 16.20 7.17 -11.97
C GLU A 20 16.88 5.81 -11.79
N GLU A 21 16.46 5.01 -10.79
CA GLU A 21 16.94 3.63 -10.63
C GLU A 21 16.60 2.75 -11.84
N GLN A 22 15.38 2.83 -12.37
CA GLN A 22 14.98 2.08 -13.57
C GLN A 22 15.91 2.37 -14.75
N ARG A 23 16.28 3.64 -14.97
CA ARG A 23 17.14 4.06 -16.08
C ARG A 23 18.53 3.43 -16.04
N LYS A 24 19.01 3.00 -14.87
CA LYS A 24 20.30 2.31 -14.73
C LYS A 24 20.28 0.89 -15.31
N PHE A 25 19.10 0.34 -15.60
CA PHE A 25 18.94 -1.03 -16.11
C PHE A 25 18.35 -1.03 -17.53
N PRO A 26 19.15 -1.21 -18.59
CA PRO A 26 18.67 -1.15 -19.98
C PRO A 26 17.57 -2.16 -20.35
N LYS A 27 17.45 -3.26 -19.60
CA LYS A 27 16.45 -4.31 -19.80
C LYS A 27 15.17 -4.10 -18.97
N ALA A 28 15.09 -3.05 -18.16
CA ALA A 28 13.93 -2.79 -17.33
C ALA A 28 12.75 -2.32 -18.18
N THR A 29 11.61 -3.01 -18.07
CA THR A 29 10.40 -2.73 -18.84
C THR A 29 9.55 -1.59 -18.25
N GLY A 30 9.78 -1.24 -16.98
CA GLY A 30 8.96 -0.30 -16.22
C GLY A 30 7.93 -0.94 -15.30
N ASP A 31 7.70 -2.26 -15.42
CA ASP A 31 6.70 -2.97 -14.61
C ASP A 31 6.94 -2.85 -13.10
N LEU A 32 8.20 -2.90 -12.65
CA LEU A 32 8.52 -2.72 -11.23
C LEU A 32 8.24 -1.29 -10.76
N THR A 33 8.50 -0.30 -11.61
CA THR A 33 8.20 1.10 -11.32
C THR A 33 6.70 1.34 -11.22
N GLN A 34 5.92 0.74 -12.11
CA GLN A 34 4.46 0.80 -12.05
C GLN A 34 3.93 0.12 -10.79
N LEU A 35 4.47 -1.05 -10.44
CA LEU A 35 4.15 -1.77 -9.20
C LEU A 35 4.44 -0.91 -7.94
N LEU A 36 5.63 -0.34 -7.84
CA LEU A 36 6.01 0.50 -6.71
C LEU A 36 5.11 1.75 -6.62
N ASN A 37 4.74 2.37 -7.73
CA ASN A 37 3.80 3.49 -7.73
C ASN A 37 2.38 3.08 -7.28
N ALA A 38 1.93 1.86 -7.61
CA ALA A 38 0.67 1.32 -7.12
C ALA A 38 0.69 1.13 -5.59
N ILE A 39 1.76 0.51 -5.07
CA ILE A 39 2.00 0.36 -3.62
C ILE A 39 1.99 1.72 -2.92
N LEU A 40 2.70 2.71 -3.47
CA LEU A 40 2.73 4.06 -2.89
C LEU A 40 1.37 4.74 -2.87
N THR A 41 0.54 4.47 -3.88
CA THR A 41 -0.82 5.01 -3.93
C THR A 41 -1.70 4.36 -2.85
N ALA A 42 -1.60 3.03 -2.67
CA ALA A 42 -2.27 2.32 -1.58
C ALA A 42 -1.84 2.85 -0.21
N ILE A 43 -0.53 2.97 0.05
CA ILE A 43 0.02 3.48 1.32
C ILE A 43 -0.49 4.89 1.63
N LYS A 44 -0.53 5.79 0.64
CA LYS A 44 -1.08 7.14 0.82
C LYS A 44 -2.56 7.11 1.20
N ALA A 45 -3.34 6.23 0.57
CA ALA A 45 -4.76 6.07 0.85
C ALA A 45 -4.99 5.51 2.26
N ILE A 46 -4.28 4.45 2.64
CA ILE A 46 -4.31 3.86 3.99
C ILE A 46 -3.93 4.90 5.04
N SER A 47 -2.83 5.62 4.82
CA SER A 47 -2.36 6.66 5.74
C SER A 47 -3.37 7.82 5.91
N SER A 48 -4.13 8.14 4.85
CA SER A 48 -5.23 9.11 4.92
C SER A 48 -6.41 8.56 5.74
N ALA A 49 -6.75 7.28 5.56
CA ALA A 49 -7.82 6.60 6.30
C ALA A 49 -7.48 6.47 7.80
N VAL A 50 -6.28 5.98 8.15
CA VAL A 50 -5.80 5.86 9.53
C VAL A 50 -5.86 7.20 10.26
N ARG A 51 -5.38 8.29 9.62
CA ARG A 51 -5.41 9.63 10.22
C ARG A 51 -6.82 10.20 10.42
N LYS A 52 -7.81 9.69 9.67
CA LYS A 52 -9.21 10.14 9.75
C LYS A 52 -10.11 9.17 10.53
N ALA A 53 -9.58 8.02 10.94
CA ALA A 53 -10.35 6.98 11.62
C ALA A 53 -11.10 7.51 12.85
N GLY A 54 -10.44 8.36 13.65
CA GLY A 54 -11.03 9.02 14.82
C GLY A 54 -12.17 10.00 14.51
N ILE A 55 -12.19 10.61 13.32
CA ILE A 55 -13.15 11.66 12.95
C ILE A 55 -14.37 11.06 12.23
N HIS A 56 -14.17 10.08 11.36
CA HIS A 56 -15.18 9.66 10.39
C HIS A 56 -16.28 8.74 10.94
N ARG A 57 -16.31 8.46 12.26
CA ARG A 57 -17.11 7.34 12.79
C ARG A 57 -17.03 6.10 11.89
N LEU A 58 -15.82 5.76 11.42
CA LEU A 58 -15.54 4.36 11.06
C LEU A 58 -15.82 3.44 12.27
N TYR A 59 -15.93 4.03 13.46
CA TYR A 59 -16.58 3.56 14.69
C TYR A 59 -18.11 3.28 14.67
N GLY A 60 -18.88 3.51 13.58
CA GLY A 60 -20.29 3.08 13.55
C GLY A 60 -21.29 3.91 12.75
N ILE A 61 -21.29 3.78 11.42
CA ILE A 61 -22.50 3.98 10.59
C ILE A 61 -22.63 2.81 9.59
N SER A 62 -22.69 1.61 10.14
CA SER A 62 -23.54 0.54 9.64
C SER A 62 -24.18 -0.03 10.90
N GLY A 63 -25.51 -0.12 10.95
CA GLY A 63 -26.31 -0.43 12.14
C GLY A 63 -26.16 -1.85 12.67
N SER A 64 -24.92 -2.33 12.83
CA SER A 64 -24.55 -3.55 13.55
C SER A 64 -23.52 -3.16 14.60
N SER A 65 -24.02 -2.76 15.77
CA SER A 65 -23.19 -2.70 16.97
C SER A 65 -22.96 -4.14 17.41
N ASN A 66 -21.82 -4.76 17.12
CA ASN A 66 -21.41 -5.92 17.92
C ASN A 66 -20.59 -5.41 19.10
N ALA A 67 -20.94 -5.89 20.28
CA ALA A 67 -20.43 -5.44 21.57
C ALA A 67 -18.96 -5.85 21.87
N THR A 68 -18.11 -6.04 20.84
CA THR A 68 -16.85 -6.81 20.98
C THR A 68 -15.60 -6.22 20.29
N GLY A 69 -15.64 -5.04 19.66
CA GLY A 69 -14.42 -4.41 19.08
C GLY A 69 -14.37 -4.26 17.55
N ASP A 70 -15.50 -4.01 16.90
CA ASP A 70 -15.67 -3.96 15.43
C ASP A 70 -14.97 -2.81 14.67
N ALA A 71 -14.33 -1.85 15.36
CA ALA A 71 -13.69 -0.70 14.68
C ALA A 71 -12.33 -1.06 14.05
N VAL A 72 -11.54 -1.90 14.72
CA VAL A 72 -10.20 -2.31 14.27
C VAL A 72 -10.29 -3.10 12.96
N LYS A 73 -11.16 -4.12 12.91
CA LYS A 73 -11.41 -4.93 11.71
C LYS A 73 -11.79 -4.12 10.46
N LYS A 74 -12.38 -2.93 10.60
CA LYS A 74 -12.77 -2.12 9.43
C LYS A 74 -11.59 -1.47 8.73
N LEU A 75 -10.56 -1.09 9.48
CA LEU A 75 -9.36 -0.50 8.87
C LEU A 75 -8.48 -1.57 8.25
N ASP A 76 -8.40 -2.75 8.86
CA ASP A 76 -7.72 -3.92 8.31
C ASP A 76 -8.32 -4.32 6.96
N VAL A 77 -9.65 -4.50 6.92
CA VAL A 77 -10.39 -4.80 5.67
C VAL A 77 -10.20 -3.70 4.63
N LEU A 78 -10.28 -2.42 5.03
CA LEU A 78 -10.07 -1.30 4.11
C LEU A 78 -8.64 -1.27 3.55
N ALA A 79 -7.63 -1.50 4.39
CA ALA A 79 -6.24 -1.53 3.96
C ALA A 79 -5.98 -2.70 3.00
N ASN A 80 -6.53 -3.87 3.31
CA ASN A 80 -6.47 -5.04 2.45
C ASN A 80 -7.11 -4.79 1.09
N ASP A 81 -8.34 -4.26 1.05
CA ASP A 81 -9.05 -3.93 -0.18
C ASP A 81 -8.28 -2.90 -1.02
N LEU A 82 -7.69 -1.88 -0.39
CA LEU A 82 -6.87 -0.89 -1.08
C LEU A 82 -5.64 -1.52 -1.72
N PHE A 83 -4.93 -2.40 -1.00
CA PHE A 83 -3.78 -3.12 -1.57
C PHE A 83 -4.21 -4.01 -2.73
N ILE A 84 -5.22 -4.87 -2.56
CA ILE A 84 -5.70 -5.79 -3.60
C ILE A 84 -6.09 -5.03 -4.86
N ASN A 85 -6.89 -3.96 -4.72
CA ASN A 85 -7.36 -3.17 -5.85
C ASN A 85 -6.23 -2.45 -6.57
N MET A 86 -5.32 -1.80 -5.84
CA MET A 86 -4.19 -1.07 -6.44
C MET A 86 -3.18 -2.01 -7.10
N LEU A 87 -2.90 -3.15 -6.48
CA LEU A 87 -1.96 -4.14 -7.03
C LEU A 87 -2.55 -4.88 -8.23
N SER A 88 -3.83 -5.26 -8.20
CA SER A 88 -4.48 -5.93 -9.33
C SER A 88 -4.62 -4.99 -10.53
N SER A 89 -4.99 -3.72 -10.30
CA SER A 89 -5.09 -2.70 -11.35
C SER A 89 -3.74 -2.20 -11.88
N SER A 90 -2.62 -2.67 -11.31
CA SER A 90 -1.27 -2.28 -11.75
C SER A 90 -0.83 -2.98 -13.03
N TYR A 91 -1.49 -4.06 -13.47
CA TYR A 91 -1.08 -4.90 -14.61
C TYR A 91 0.30 -5.58 -14.46
N THR A 92 0.87 -5.57 -13.25
CA THR A 92 2.26 -6.03 -13.01
C THR A 92 2.33 -7.24 -12.09
N CYS A 93 1.26 -7.57 -11.38
CA CYS A 93 1.16 -8.67 -10.42
C CYS A 93 0.42 -9.87 -11.01
N CYS A 94 0.75 -11.07 -10.55
CA CYS A 94 0.04 -12.31 -10.90
C CYS A 94 -0.53 -13.04 -9.70
N ILE A 95 0.12 -12.94 -8.54
CA ILE A 95 -0.31 -13.56 -7.28
C ILE A 95 -0.13 -12.53 -6.17
N LEU A 96 -1.12 -12.41 -5.31
CA LEU A 96 -1.09 -11.60 -4.11
C LEU A 96 -1.27 -12.51 -2.89
N VAL A 97 -0.49 -12.27 -1.84
CA VAL A 97 -0.57 -12.98 -0.56
C VAL A 97 -0.73 -11.93 0.54
N SER A 98 -1.89 -11.92 1.19
CA SER A 98 -2.19 -10.98 2.27
C SER A 98 -2.23 -11.72 3.60
N GLU A 99 -1.84 -11.05 4.68
CA GLU A 99 -2.07 -11.54 6.05
C GLU A 99 -3.58 -11.71 6.33
N GLU A 100 -4.42 -10.86 5.72
CA GLU A 100 -5.87 -10.81 5.92
C GLU A 100 -6.67 -11.79 5.04
N ASN A 101 -6.00 -12.64 4.25
CA ASN A 101 -6.65 -13.61 3.36
C ASN A 101 -6.11 -15.02 3.58
N ASP A 102 -7.00 -15.96 3.88
CA ASP A 102 -6.67 -17.38 4.08
C ASP A 102 -6.07 -18.06 2.84
N THR A 103 -6.37 -17.53 1.65
CA THR A 103 -5.97 -18.09 0.37
C THR A 103 -5.27 -17.05 -0.49
N VAL A 104 -4.37 -17.54 -1.35
CA VAL A 104 -3.69 -16.69 -2.33
C VAL A 104 -4.71 -16.10 -3.30
N ILE A 105 -4.50 -14.83 -3.66
CA ILE A 105 -5.36 -14.13 -4.60
C ILE A 105 -4.68 -14.19 -5.97
N GLU A 106 -5.30 -14.91 -6.90
CA GLU A 106 -4.84 -14.94 -8.28
C GLU A 106 -5.40 -13.73 -9.04
N VAL A 107 -4.50 -12.96 -9.66
CA VAL A 107 -4.91 -11.84 -10.51
C VAL A 107 -5.50 -12.38 -11.81
N GLU A 108 -6.68 -11.86 -12.20
CA GLU A 108 -7.33 -12.20 -13.46
C GLU A 108 -6.38 -12.09 -14.65
N ASP A 109 -6.50 -13.00 -15.61
CA ASP A 109 -5.55 -13.10 -16.74
C ASP A 109 -5.41 -11.80 -17.54
N LYS A 110 -6.48 -11.00 -17.65
CA LYS A 110 -6.48 -9.69 -18.33
C LYS A 110 -5.61 -8.62 -17.64
N PHE A 111 -5.30 -8.81 -16.36
CA PHE A 111 -4.53 -7.89 -15.53
C PHE A 111 -3.20 -8.49 -15.06
N LYS A 112 -2.85 -9.67 -15.56
CA LYS A 112 -1.75 -10.49 -15.03
C LYS A 112 -0.39 -9.96 -15.49
N GLY A 113 0.49 -9.71 -14.54
CA GLY A 113 1.90 -9.40 -14.76
C GLY A 113 2.85 -10.51 -14.30
N LYS A 114 4.07 -10.13 -13.91
CA LYS A 114 5.17 -11.06 -13.61
C LYS A 114 5.62 -11.09 -12.15
N TYR A 115 5.02 -10.27 -11.30
CA TYR A 115 5.39 -10.18 -9.89
C TYR A 115 4.40 -10.90 -8.99
N ILE A 116 4.91 -11.42 -7.89
CA ILE A 116 4.16 -11.92 -6.75
C ILE A 116 4.38 -10.93 -5.62
N VAL A 117 3.31 -10.51 -4.94
CA VAL A 117 3.42 -9.55 -3.83
C VAL A 117 2.84 -10.18 -2.58
N CYS A 118 3.68 -10.29 -1.56
CA CYS A 118 3.24 -10.64 -0.21
C CYS A 118 3.14 -9.37 0.62
N PHE A 119 2.09 -9.17 1.39
CA PHE A 119 1.95 -7.97 2.20
C PHE A 119 1.17 -8.21 3.50
N ASP A 120 1.53 -7.42 4.50
CA ASP A 120 0.71 -7.14 5.66
C ASP A 120 0.14 -5.72 5.45
N PRO A 121 -1.17 -5.59 5.19
CA PRO A 121 -1.75 -4.31 4.83
C PRO A 121 -1.74 -3.31 6.01
N LEU A 122 -1.80 -3.79 7.26
CA LEU A 122 -1.86 -2.95 8.45
C LEU A 122 -1.26 -3.63 9.70
N ASP A 123 0.06 -3.71 9.77
CA ASP A 123 0.79 -4.24 10.91
C ASP A 123 0.56 -3.40 12.18
N GLY A 124 0.31 -4.09 13.28
CA GLY A 124 0.05 -3.48 14.59
C GLY A 124 -1.34 -2.87 14.72
N SER A 125 -2.32 -3.29 13.91
CA SER A 125 -3.71 -2.78 13.93
C SER A 125 -4.38 -2.80 15.31
N SER A 126 -4.04 -3.77 16.16
CA SER A 126 -4.47 -3.82 17.56
C SER A 126 -4.11 -2.57 18.39
N ASN A 127 -3.11 -1.79 17.98
CA ASN A 127 -2.68 -0.57 18.66
C ASN A 127 -3.31 0.72 18.10
N ILE A 128 -4.24 0.64 17.13
CA ILE A 128 -4.89 1.80 16.51
C ILE A 128 -5.58 2.67 17.57
N ASP A 129 -6.30 2.05 18.51
CA ASP A 129 -7.05 2.76 19.55
C ASP A 129 -6.14 3.52 20.53
N CYS A 130 -4.89 3.07 20.67
CA CYS A 130 -3.88 3.70 21.51
C CYS A 130 -3.05 4.76 20.77
N LEU A 131 -3.32 5.00 19.47
CA LEU A 131 -2.59 5.94 18.62
C LEU A 131 -1.07 5.67 18.55
N VAL A 132 -0.67 4.42 18.75
CA VAL A 132 0.73 3.99 18.58
C VAL A 132 1.04 3.88 17.09
N SER A 133 2.32 3.90 16.74
CA SER A 133 2.75 3.67 15.36
C SER A 133 2.32 2.29 14.86
N ILE A 134 1.73 2.30 13.66
CA ILE A 134 1.34 1.13 12.88
C ILE A 134 1.95 1.28 11.47
N GLY A 135 1.94 0.22 10.67
CA GLY A 135 2.61 0.25 9.36
C GLY A 135 1.98 -0.69 8.33
N SER A 136 2.59 -0.75 7.15
CA SER A 136 2.28 -1.78 6.15
C SER A 136 3.60 -2.42 5.73
N ILE A 137 3.62 -3.73 5.57
CA ILE A 137 4.80 -4.50 5.18
C ILE A 137 4.53 -5.09 3.80
N PHE A 138 5.52 -5.10 2.92
CA PHE A 138 5.39 -5.78 1.63
C PHE A 138 6.71 -6.38 1.16
N GLY A 139 6.61 -7.48 0.41
CA GLY A 139 7.69 -8.16 -0.28
C GLY A 139 7.30 -8.43 -1.73
N ILE A 140 8.23 -8.15 -2.65
CA ILE A 140 8.01 -8.34 -4.09
C ILE A 140 8.94 -9.45 -4.58
N TYR A 141 8.35 -10.47 -5.19
CA TYR A 141 9.06 -11.58 -5.82
C TYR A 141 8.77 -11.60 -7.32
N LYS A 142 9.75 -12.04 -8.11
CA LYS A 142 9.54 -12.28 -9.54
C LYS A 142 9.13 -13.72 -9.74
N LYS A 143 8.01 -13.98 -10.43
CA LYS A 143 7.57 -15.33 -10.76
C LYS A 143 8.64 -16.03 -11.60
N THR A 144 9.22 -17.10 -11.06
CA THR A 144 10.08 -18.01 -11.81
C THR A 144 9.22 -18.93 -12.67
N LYS A 145 9.75 -19.36 -13.82
CA LYS A 145 9.12 -20.41 -14.63
C LYS A 145 9.18 -21.75 -13.90
#